data_AF-A0A936FNT1-F1
#
_entry.id   AF-A0A936FNT1-F1
#
_cell.length_a   1.000
_cell.length_b   1.000
_cell.length_c   1.000
_cell.angle_alpha   90.00
_cell.angle_beta   90.00
_cell.angle_gamma   90.00
#
_symmetry.space_group_name_H-M   'P 1'
#
loop_
_entity.id
_entity.type
_entity.pdbx_description
1 polymer ?
#
loop_
_entity_poly.entity_id
_entity_poly.type
_entity_poly.pdbx_seq_one_letter_code
_entity_poly.pdbx_strand_id
1 'polypeptide(L)'
;MKTLFLAAAIALLASTGASAATPSCDAQAAEKKLAGAAKTSFVKKCQKDATDAATKTCDTQAAEKKLAGAAKTSFVKKCVTDATAAAK
;
A
#
# COMPACT_ATOMS: atom_id res chain seq x y z
N MET A 1 21.02 -8.94 40.11
CA MET A 1 21.31 -7.50 40.34
C MET A 1 21.72 -6.92 39.00
N LYS A 2 21.16 -5.89 38.40
CA LYS A 2 20.13 -4.87 38.68
C LYS A 2 19.84 -4.41 37.23
N THR A 3 18.66 -4.57 36.64
CA THR A 3 17.51 -3.70 36.88
C THR A 3 16.29 -4.30 36.18
N LEU A 4 15.31 -4.69 36.99
CA LEU A 4 13.91 -4.68 36.62
C LEU A 4 13.41 -3.22 36.58
N PHE A 5 12.39 -2.99 35.75
CA PHE A 5 11.50 -1.82 35.67
C PHE A 5 11.98 -0.60 34.87
N LEU A 6 11.38 -0.42 33.69
CA LEU A 6 10.76 0.81 33.16
C LEU A 6 10.03 0.39 31.86
N ALA A 7 8.76 0.01 31.88
CA ALA A 7 7.64 0.93 31.74
C ALA A 7 7.95 2.14 30.81
N ALA A 8 7.79 1.93 29.50
CA ALA A 8 7.48 2.96 28.52
C ALA A 8 6.79 2.23 27.35
N ALA A 9 5.46 2.09 27.34
CA ALA A 9 4.58 3.12 26.81
C ALA A 9 5.14 3.74 25.52
N ILE A 10 5.28 2.93 24.47
CA ILE A 10 5.25 3.46 23.11
C ILE A 10 3.91 3.02 22.52
N ALA A 11 2.92 3.87 22.77
CA ALA A 11 1.82 4.05 21.88
C ALA A 11 2.40 4.39 20.49
N LEU A 12 2.48 3.41 19.61
CA LEU A 12 2.53 3.66 18.19
C LEU A 12 1.13 3.42 17.68
N LEU A 13 0.42 4.55 17.62
CA LEU A 13 -0.72 4.83 16.79
C LEU A 13 -0.97 3.67 15.82
N ALA A 14 -2.05 2.94 16.08
CA ALA A 14 -2.87 2.48 14.98
C ALA A 14 -3.22 3.76 14.21
N SER A 15 -2.35 4.10 13.25
CA SER A 15 -2.74 4.92 12.13
C SER A 15 -3.88 4.13 11.52
N THR A 16 -5.09 4.51 11.94
CA THR A 16 -6.18 4.71 11.01
C THR A 16 -5.63 5.67 9.97
N GLY A 17 -4.79 5.15 9.06
CA GLY A 17 -4.77 5.66 7.72
C GLY A 17 -6.23 5.57 7.34
N ALA A 18 -6.87 6.71 7.28
CA ALA A 18 -8.02 6.87 6.43
C ALA A 18 -7.53 6.40 5.07
N SER A 19 -7.65 5.10 4.81
CA SER A 19 -7.78 4.57 3.49
C SER A 19 -9.07 5.22 3.02
N ALA A 20 -8.93 6.45 2.49
CA ALA A 20 -9.85 6.96 1.51
C ALA A 20 -9.98 5.79 0.54
N ALA A 21 -11.09 5.06 0.65
CA ALA A 21 -11.34 3.86 -0.12
C ALA A 21 -11.31 4.35 -1.56
N THR A 22 -10.16 4.21 -2.19
CA THR A 22 -9.99 4.62 -3.57
C THR A 22 -10.98 3.76 -4.32
N PRO A 23 -11.95 4.35 -5.04
CA PRO A 23 -12.93 3.57 -5.76
C PRO A 23 -12.18 2.58 -6.62
N SER A 24 -12.63 1.32 -6.58
CA SER A 24 -12.04 0.25 -7.37
C SER A 24 -11.94 0.68 -8.84
N CYS A 25 -10.95 0.18 -9.58
CA CYS A 25 -10.73 0.59 -10.97
C CYS A 25 -11.98 0.41 -11.85
N ASP A 26 -12.86 -0.54 -11.50
CA ASP A 26 -14.16 -0.73 -12.14
C ASP A 26 -15.15 0.41 -11.83
N ALA A 27 -15.24 0.83 -10.57
CA ALA A 27 -16.05 1.97 -10.16
C ALA A 27 -15.58 3.28 -10.82
N GLN A 28 -14.27 3.51 -10.92
CA GLN A 28 -13.72 4.66 -11.64
C GLN A 28 -14.03 4.62 -13.15
N ALA A 29 -14.01 3.42 -13.74
CA ALA A 29 -14.38 3.26 -15.15
C ALA A 29 -15.88 3.52 -15.36
N ALA A 30 -16.73 3.10 -14.42
CA ALA A 30 -18.17 3.29 -14.44
C ALA A 30 -18.56 4.78 -14.27
N GLU A 31 -17.92 5.50 -13.34
CA GLU A 31 -18.04 6.96 -13.17
C GLU A 31 -17.69 7.70 -14.47
N LYS A 32 -16.63 7.25 -15.16
CA LYS A 32 -16.24 7.79 -16.47
C LYS A 32 -17.12 7.30 -17.63
N LYS A 33 -18.17 6.52 -17.36
CA LYS A 33 -19.08 5.92 -18.34
C LYS A 33 -18.36 5.16 -19.45
N LEU A 34 -17.19 4.59 -19.14
CA LEU A 34 -16.42 3.82 -20.12
C LEU A 34 -17.07 2.45 -20.34
N ALA A 35 -17.22 2.06 -21.60
CA ALA A 35 -17.77 0.76 -21.99
C ALA A 35 -16.81 0.02 -22.96
N GLY A 36 -17.03 -1.29 -23.12
CA GLY A 36 -16.31 -2.13 -24.07
C GLY A 36 -14.78 -2.08 -23.92
N ALA A 37 -14.08 -1.92 -25.04
CA ALA A 37 -12.61 -1.89 -25.08
C ALA A 37 -12.02 -0.74 -24.23
N ALA A 38 -12.69 0.43 -24.21
CA ALA A 38 -12.24 1.59 -23.45
C ALA A 38 -12.27 1.32 -21.93
N LYS A 39 -13.35 0.67 -21.44
CA LYS A 39 -13.44 0.21 -20.04
C LYS A 39 -12.29 -0.73 -19.70
N THR A 40 -12.07 -1.74 -20.55
CA THR A 40 -11.05 -2.77 -20.31
C THR A 40 -9.63 -2.18 -20.26
N SER A 41 -9.30 -1.29 -21.20
CA SER A 41 -7.99 -0.62 -21.23
C SER A 41 -7.79 0.29 -20.02
N PHE A 42 -8.83 1.04 -19.64
CA PHE A 42 -8.77 1.90 -18.46
C PHE A 42 -8.58 1.09 -17.17
N VAL A 43 -9.37 0.03 -16.96
CA VAL A 43 -9.25 -0.82 -15.77
C VAL A 43 -7.86 -1.44 -15.69
N LYS A 44 -7.32 -1.98 -16.78
CA LYS A 44 -5.95 -2.52 -16.84
C LYS A 44 -4.91 -1.47 -16.49
N LYS A 45 -5.04 -0.26 -17.06
CA LYS A 45 -4.14 0.86 -16.78
C LYS A 45 -4.22 1.28 -15.31
N CYS A 46 -5.43 1.43 -14.77
CA CYS A 46 -5.67 1.79 -13.38
C CYS A 46 -5.07 0.77 -12.40
N GLN A 47 -5.22 -0.54 -12.65
CA GLN A 47 -4.63 -1.57 -11.80
C GLN A 47 -3.09 -1.53 -11.84
N LYS A 48 -2.51 -1.29 -13.01
CA LYS A 48 -1.07 -1.10 -13.17
C LYS A 48 -0.59 0.12 -12.37
N ASP A 49 -1.26 1.26 -12.53
CA ASP A 49 -0.94 2.50 -11.80
C ASP A 49 -1.09 2.32 -10.28
N ALA A 50 -2.14 1.65 -9.81
CA ALA A 50 -2.32 1.34 -8.39
C ALA A 50 -1.18 0.46 -7.85
N THR A 51 -0.72 -0.53 -8.63
CA THR A 51 0.41 -1.39 -8.26
C THR A 51 1.72 -0.60 -8.22
N ASP A 52 1.95 0.29 -9.18
CA ASP A 52 3.10 1.19 -9.21
C ASP A 52 3.10 2.16 -8.02
N ALA A 53 1.94 2.75 -7.70
CA ALA A 53 1.76 3.61 -6.54
C ALA A 53 2.04 2.85 -5.24
N ALA A 54 1.49 1.64 -5.08
CA ALA A 54 1.80 0.77 -3.95
C ALA A 54 3.30 0.47 -3.86
N THR A 55 3.95 0.18 -4.98
CA THR A 55 5.41 -0.07 -5.02
C THR A 55 6.21 1.13 -4.55
N LYS A 56 5.88 2.34 -5.02
CA LYS A 56 6.55 3.58 -4.59
C LYS A 56 6.35 3.84 -3.10
N THR A 57 5.12 3.73 -2.61
CA THR A 57 4.83 3.90 -1.18
C THR A 57 5.58 2.88 -0.33
N CYS A 58 5.61 1.62 -0.76
CA CYS A 58 6.36 0.57 -0.07
C CYS A 58 7.87 0.80 -0.12
N ASP A 59 8.41 1.36 -1.20
CA ASP A 59 9.81 1.72 -1.33
C ASP A 59 10.19 2.86 -0.38
N THR A 60 9.36 3.90 -0.30
CA THR A 60 9.50 5.00 0.67
C THR A 60 9.46 4.46 2.09
N GLN A 61 8.49 3.60 2.42
CA GLN A 61 8.42 2.99 3.76
C GLN A 61 9.65 2.13 4.07
N ALA A 62 10.21 1.42 3.09
CA ALA A 62 11.45 0.68 3.27
C ALA A 62 12.63 1.62 3.53
N ALA A 63 12.71 2.75 2.81
CA ALA A 63 13.75 3.76 2.97
C ALA A 63 13.67 4.47 4.33
N GLU A 64 12.46 4.83 4.79
CA GLU A 64 12.18 5.40 6.11
C GLU A 64 12.62 4.43 7.22
N LYS A 65 12.39 3.13 7.02
CA LYS A 65 12.85 2.05 7.90
C LYS A 65 14.34 1.72 7.73
N LYS A 66 15.06 2.45 6.87
CA LYS A 66 16.48 2.23 6.53
C LYS A 66 16.79 0.80 6.10
N LEU A 67 15.82 0.12 5.47
CA LEU A 67 16.02 -1.22 4.94
C LEU A 67 16.83 -1.14 3.65
N ALA A 68 17.84 -2.00 3.52
CA ALA A 68 18.68 -2.10 2.34
C ALA A 68 18.85 -3.57 1.92
N GLY A 69 19.32 -3.78 0.68
CA GLY A 69 19.58 -5.11 0.13
C GLY A 69 18.36 -6.04 0.19
N ALA A 70 18.59 -7.30 0.58
CA ALA A 70 17.55 -8.32 0.63
C ALA A 70 16.37 -7.95 1.56
N ALA A 71 16.63 -7.24 2.67
CA ALA A 71 15.59 -6.83 3.60
C ALA A 71 14.62 -5.83 2.97
N LYS A 72 15.13 -4.86 2.19
CA LYS A 72 14.31 -3.94 1.40
C LYS A 72 13.46 -4.70 0.39
N THR A 73 14.06 -5.60 -0.38
CA THR A 73 13.34 -6.36 -1.40
C THR A 73 12.20 -7.20 -0.82
N SER A 74 12.45 -7.93 0.27
CA SER A 74 11.42 -8.74 0.94
C SER A 74 10.30 -7.87 1.54
N PHE A 75 10.65 -6.75 2.15
CA PHE A 75 9.67 -5.81 2.70
C PHE A 75 8.79 -5.22 1.62
N VAL A 76 9.38 -4.67 0.54
CA VAL A 76 8.61 -4.05 -0.54
C VAL A 76 7.68 -5.09 -1.18
N LYS A 77 8.16 -6.30 -1.43
CA LYS A 77 7.36 -7.38 -2.03
C LYS A 77 6.17 -7.77 -1.14
N LYS A 78 6.39 -7.89 0.17
CA LYS A 78 5.32 -8.16 1.14
C LYS A 78 4.34 -6.99 1.22
N CYS A 79 4.84 -5.76 1.30
CA CYS A 79 4.04 -4.54 1.40
C CYS A 79 3.13 -4.34 0.17
N VAL A 80 3.64 -4.55 -1.05
CA VAL A 80 2.83 -4.43 -2.27
C VAL A 80 1.74 -5.52 -2.31
N THR A 81 2.06 -6.74 -1.89
CA THR A 81 1.08 -7.84 -1.81
C THR A 81 -0.01 -7.50 -0.79
N ASP A 82 0.36 -6.94 0.36
CA ASP A 82 -0.59 -6.56 1.41
C ASP A 82 -1.48 -5.38 0.98
N ALA A 83 -0.88 -4.34 0.39
CA ALA A 83 -1.60 -3.18 -0.13
C ALA A 83 -2.60 -3.53 -1.24
N THR A 84 -2.27 -4.50 -2.08
CA THR A 84 -3.17 -4.99 -3.13
C THR A 84 -4.22 -5.97 -2.61
N ALA A 85 -3.96 -6.69 -1.52
CA ALA A 85 -4.94 -7.54 -0.83
C ALA A 85 -5.95 -6.74 0.00
N ALA A 86 -5.53 -5.63 0.62
CA ALA A 86 -6.39 -4.72 1.37
C ALA A 86 -7.25 -3.81 0.47
N ALA A 87 -6.89 -3.69 -0.81
CA ALA A 87 -7.65 -2.94 -1.83
C ALA A 87 -8.70 -3.79 -2.57
N LYS A 88 -8.85 -5.08 -2.19
CA LYS A 88 -9.83 -6.02 -2.74
C LYS A 88 -11.08 -6.08 -1.88
#